data_AF-A0A8D8IMC8-F1
#
_entry.id   AF-A0A8D8IMC8-F1
#
_cell.length_a   1.000
_cell.length_b   1.000
_cell.length_c   1.000
_cell.angle_alpha   90.00
_cell.angle_beta   90.00
_cell.angle_gamma   90.00
#
_symmetry.space_group_name_H-M   'P 1'
#
loop_
_entity.id
_entity.type
_entity.pdbx_description
1 polymer ?
#
loop_
_entity_poly.entity_id
_entity_poly.type
_entity_poly.pdbx_seq_one_letter_code
_entity_poly.pdbx_strand_id
1 'polypeptide(L)'
;ADVNRMQFPVTRGQDVGKYQVSWSVPHKQASSGTYQVKFFDEESYSTLRKAQRNNEDVDAIKPLFSVNVDHRGAWNGPWVSTEVLAALIGIMVYYLAYSTKSAIQA
;
A
#
# COMPACT_ATOMS: atom_id res chain seq x y z
N ALA A 1 -14.40 11.99 -5.54
CA ALA A 1 -12.92 11.96 -5.56
C ALA A 1 -12.48 10.52 -5.80
N ASP A 2 -11.37 10.31 -6.50
CA ASP A 2 -10.81 8.98 -6.73
C ASP A 2 -9.59 8.74 -5.84
N VAL A 3 -9.58 7.61 -5.14
CA VAL A 3 -8.44 7.13 -4.35
C VAL A 3 -8.16 5.70 -4.79
N ASN A 4 -7.00 5.46 -5.40
CA ASN A 4 -6.59 4.13 -5.86
C ASN A 4 -7.65 3.44 -6.75
N ARG A 5 -8.23 4.17 -7.72
CA ARG A 5 -9.31 3.72 -8.62
C ARG A 5 -10.67 3.45 -7.96
N MET A 6 -10.81 3.72 -6.67
CA MET A 6 -12.08 3.66 -5.95
C MET A 6 -12.67 5.07 -5.80
N GLN A 7 -13.93 5.22 -6.16
CA GLN A 7 -14.63 6.50 -6.09
C GLN A 7 -15.30 6.69 -4.73
N PHE A 8 -15.03 7.83 -4.09
CA PHE A 8 -15.63 8.23 -2.83
C PHE A 8 -16.47 9.50 -3.00
N PRO A 9 -17.64 9.56 -2.32
CA PRO A 9 -18.48 10.75 -2.34
C PRO A 9 -17.74 11.94 -1.73
N VAL A 10 -17.98 13.13 -2.29
CA VAL A 10 -17.43 14.39 -1.78
C VAL A 10 -18.58 15.22 -1.22
N THR A 11 -18.48 15.64 0.03
CA THR A 11 -19.47 16.51 0.67
C THR A 11 -18.90 17.93 0.73
N ARG A 12 -19.68 18.94 0.33
CA ARG A 12 -19.35 20.35 0.59
C ARG A 12 -19.66 20.66 2.05
N GLY A 13 -18.68 21.19 2.78
CA GLY A 13 -18.89 21.67 4.15
C GLY A 13 -19.78 22.92 4.20
N GLN A 14 -20.27 23.27 5.40
CA GLN A 14 -21.08 24.49 5.60
C GLN A 14 -20.31 25.78 5.26
N ASP A 15 -18.97 25.74 5.27
CA ASP A 15 -18.13 26.87 4.88
C ASP A 15 -17.81 26.84 3.37
N VAL A 16 -17.90 28.01 2.73
CA VAL A 16 -17.60 28.19 1.31
C VAL A 16 -16.19 27.70 0.99
N GLY A 17 -16.08 26.80 0.00
CA GLY A 17 -14.80 26.28 -0.49
C GLY A 17 -14.25 25.06 0.26
N LYS A 18 -14.92 24.56 1.31
CA LYS A 18 -14.48 23.34 2.00
C LYS A 18 -15.15 22.10 1.39
N TYR A 19 -14.33 21.13 1.00
CA TYR A 19 -14.76 19.83 0.49
C TYR A 19 -14.20 18.74 1.38
N GLN A 20 -15.05 17.83 1.81
CA GLN A 20 -14.69 16.70 2.66
C GLN A 20 -14.84 15.39 1.88
N VAL A 21 -13.82 14.55 1.98
CA VAL A 21 -13.80 13.18 1.47
C VAL A 21 -13.30 12.26 2.57
N SER A 22 -14.04 11.21 2.86
CA SER A 22 -13.64 10.16 3.78
C SER A 22 -13.53 8.83 3.03
N TRP A 23 -12.41 8.13 3.20
CA TRP A 23 -12.21 6.79 2.68
C TRP A 23 -11.65 5.88 3.77
N SER A 24 -11.92 4.58 3.64
CA SER A 24 -11.40 3.54 4.52
C SER A 24 -10.84 2.40 3.68
N VAL A 25 -9.66 1.91 4.04
CA VAL A 25 -9.00 0.78 3.36
C VAL A 25 -8.74 -0.32 4.40
N PRO A 26 -8.99 -1.61 4.09
CA PRO A 26 -8.63 -2.71 4.99
C PRO A 26 -7.13 -2.68 5.32
N HIS A 27 -6.79 -2.90 6.60
CA HIS A 27 -5.40 -2.80 7.08
C HIS A 27 -4.39 -3.67 6.30
N LYS A 28 -4.81 -4.84 5.81
CA LYS A 28 -4.00 -5.74 4.98
C LYS A 28 -3.61 -5.17 3.60
N GLN A 29 -4.39 -4.21 3.10
CA GLN A 29 -4.17 -3.53 1.81
C GLN A 29 -3.66 -2.10 2.02
N ALA A 30 -3.57 -1.65 3.28
CA ALA A 30 -3.07 -0.34 3.66
C ALA A 30 -1.53 -0.38 3.82
N SER A 31 -0.82 -0.66 2.73
CA SER A 31 0.64 -0.63 2.73
C SER A 31 1.19 0.79 2.95
N SER A 32 2.42 0.88 3.45
CA SER A 32 3.17 2.14 3.47
C SER A 32 3.28 2.70 2.06
N GLY A 33 2.87 3.95 1.85
CA GLY A 33 2.93 4.58 0.54
C GLY A 33 2.20 5.91 0.47
N THR A 34 2.40 6.60 -0.65
CA THR A 34 1.70 7.84 -0.98
C THR A 34 0.37 7.51 -1.65
N TYR A 35 -0.74 7.84 -1.01
CA TYR A 35 -2.07 7.74 -1.60
C TYR A 35 -2.37 9.03 -2.37
N GLN A 36 -2.44 8.94 -3.70
CA GLN A 36 -2.82 10.07 -4.54
C GLN A 36 -4.35 10.16 -4.61
N VAL A 37 -4.91 11.22 -4.05
CA VAL A 37 -6.33 11.55 -4.14
C VAL A 37 -6.53 12.46 -5.35
N LYS A 38 -7.15 11.95 -6.42
CA LYS A 38 -7.43 12.71 -7.65
C LYS A 38 -8.83 13.32 -7.56
N PHE A 39 -8.92 14.64 -7.69
CA PHE A 39 -10.19 15.36 -7.78
C PHE A 39 -10.50 15.67 -9.25
N PHE A 40 -11.72 15.33 -9.67
CA PHE A 40 -12.21 15.55 -11.03
C PHE A 40 -13.35 16.56 -11.00
N ASP A 41 -13.42 17.37 -12.05
CA ASP A 41 -14.55 18.25 -12.34
C ASP A 41 -15.71 17.44 -12.96
N GLU A 42 -16.90 18.01 -13.10
CA GLU A 42 -18.10 17.34 -13.60
C GLU A 42 -17.91 16.80 -15.04
N GLU A 43 -17.23 17.57 -15.89
CA GLU A 43 -16.88 17.16 -17.26
C GLU A 43 -15.91 15.96 -17.26
N SER A 44 -14.80 16.07 -16.52
CA SER A 44 -13.76 15.03 -16.46
C SER A 44 -14.24 13.77 -15.71
N TYR A 45 -15.18 13.90 -14.77
CA TYR A 45 -15.86 12.78 -14.11
C TYR A 45 -16.72 11.97 -15.08
N SER A 46 -17.42 12.65 -16.00
CA SER A 46 -18.23 11.99 -17.02
C SER A 46 -17.37 11.17 -18.00
N THR A 47 -16.20 11.69 -18.36
CA THR A 47 -15.21 11.03 -19.22
C THR A 47 -14.57 9.84 -18.51
N LEU A 48 -14.27 9.96 -17.21
CA LEU A 48 -13.68 8.90 -16.40
C LEU A 48 -14.63 7.70 -16.27
N ARG A 49 -15.92 7.97 -16.05
CA ARG A 49 -16.96 6.92 -16.00
C ARG A 49 -17.23 6.28 -17.36
N LYS A 50 -16.95 6.97 -18.47
CA LYS A 50 -16.99 6.39 -19.83
C LYS A 50 -15.75 5.52 -20.07
N ALA A 51 -14.55 6.02 -19.79
CA ALA A 51 -13.29 5.28 -19.93
C ALA A 51 -13.26 4.00 -19.07
N GLN A 52 -13.74 4.06 -17.83
CA GLN A 52 -13.86 2.89 -16.94
C GLN A 52 -14.81 1.81 -17.49
N ARG A 53 -15.89 2.20 -18.19
CA ARG A 53 -16.84 1.24 -18.79
C ARG A 53 -16.32 0.67 -20.11
N ASN A 54 -15.53 1.46 -20.83
CA ASN A 54 -14.98 1.10 -22.14
C ASN A 54 -13.60 0.43 -22.06
N ASN A 55 -13.03 0.27 -20.85
CA ASN A 55 -11.68 -0.27 -20.63
C ASN A 55 -10.59 0.57 -21.35
N GLU A 56 -10.83 1.87 -21.48
CA GLU A 56 -9.87 2.83 -22.03
C GLU A 56 -8.91 3.32 -20.94
N ASP A 57 -7.80 3.93 -21.35
CA ASP A 57 -6.73 4.37 -20.45
C ASP A 57 -7.21 5.53 -19.53
N VAL A 58 -7.59 5.16 -18.31
CA VAL A 58 -8.11 6.07 -17.27
C VAL A 58 -7.05 7.08 -16.83
N ASP A 59 -5.76 6.79 -17.06
CA ASP A 59 -4.64 7.66 -16.70
C ASP A 59 -4.44 8.83 -17.69
N ALA A 60 -5.06 8.80 -18.87
CA ALA A 60 -5.04 9.91 -19.82
C ALA A 60 -5.96 11.09 -19.41
N ILE A 61 -6.86 10.88 -18.44
CA ILE A 61 -7.82 11.89 -18.00
C ILE A 61 -7.18 12.78 -16.94
N LYS A 62 -6.88 14.02 -17.32
CA LYS A 62 -6.24 15.02 -16.45
C LYS A 62 -7.15 15.36 -15.25
N PRO A 63 -6.72 15.11 -14.01
CA PRO A 63 -7.46 15.57 -12.82
C PRO A 63 -7.34 17.09 -12.65
N LEU A 64 -8.33 17.70 -11.99
CA LEU A 64 -8.34 19.14 -11.69
C LEU A 64 -7.23 19.51 -10.71
N PHE A 65 -7.09 18.72 -9.65
CA PHE A 65 -5.96 18.76 -8.74
C PHE A 65 -5.78 17.40 -8.07
N SER A 66 -4.56 17.11 -7.62
CA SER A 66 -4.24 15.88 -6.90
C SER A 66 -3.59 16.19 -5.57
N VAL A 67 -4.07 15.56 -4.50
CA VAL A 67 -3.51 15.71 -3.15
C VAL A 67 -2.81 14.41 -2.79
N ASN A 68 -1.53 14.50 -2.44
CA ASN A 68 -0.74 13.37 -1.99
C ASN A 68 -0.89 13.24 -0.46
N VAL A 69 -1.37 12.08 -0.01
CA VAL A 69 -1.49 11.75 1.41
C VAL A 69 -0.48 10.66 1.73
N ASP A 70 0.56 11.01 2.45
CA ASP A 70 1.60 10.05 2.85
C ASP A 70 1.14 9.24 4.05
N HIS A 71 0.97 7.93 3.84
CA HIS A 71 0.70 7.00 4.90
C HIS A 71 2.00 6.30 5.30
N ARG A 72 2.47 6.55 6.52
CA ARG A 72 3.71 5.94 7.05
C ARG A 72 3.64 4.41 7.20
N GLY A 73 2.47 3.81 6.94
CA GLY A 73 2.25 2.37 6.89
C GLY A 73 2.36 1.69 8.24
N ALA A 74 1.68 0.57 8.37
CA ALA A 74 1.86 -0.32 9.49
C ALA A 74 3.02 -1.27 9.22
N TRP A 75 3.86 -1.50 10.23
CA TRP A 75 4.95 -2.48 10.16
C TRP A 75 4.37 -3.89 9.92
N ASN A 76 4.66 -4.50 8.77
CA ASN A 76 4.12 -5.81 8.37
C ASN A 76 4.82 -7.01 9.03
N GLY A 77 5.63 -6.78 10.07
CA GLY A 77 6.38 -7.83 10.74
C GLY A 77 7.57 -8.35 9.92
N PRO A 78 8.44 -9.17 10.52
CA PRO A 78 9.49 -9.85 9.79
C PRO A 78 8.89 -10.90 8.84
N TRP A 79 9.36 -10.89 7.59
CA TRP A 79 9.05 -11.86 6.53
C TRP A 79 9.34 -13.32 6.86
N VAL A 80 10.14 -13.60 7.89
CA VAL A 80 10.54 -14.95 8.32
C VAL A 80 10.25 -15.09 9.80
N SER A 81 9.59 -16.19 10.18
CA SER A 81 9.33 -16.54 11.58
C SER A 81 10.64 -16.67 12.36
N THR A 82 10.68 -16.12 13.57
CA THR A 82 11.85 -16.18 14.46
C THR A 82 12.22 -17.63 14.83
N GLU A 83 11.26 -18.55 14.78
CA GLU A 83 11.46 -19.99 14.97
C GLU A 83 12.39 -20.60 13.90
N VAL A 84 12.18 -20.26 12.63
CA VAL A 84 13.00 -20.75 11.52
C VAL A 84 14.43 -20.20 11.66
N LEU A 85 14.57 -18.94 12.05
CA LEU A 85 15.87 -18.33 12.29
C LEU A 85 16.61 -19.02 13.45
N ALA A 86 15.91 -19.29 14.57
CA ALA A 86 16.49 -19.97 15.72
C ALA A 86 16.93 -21.40 15.38
N ALA A 87 16.12 -22.14 14.62
CA ALA A 87 16.45 -23.48 14.16
C ALA A 87 17.71 -23.50 13.27
N LEU A 88 17.81 -22.55 12.33
CA LEU A 88 18.99 -22.43 11.47
C LEU A 88 20.27 -22.13 12.27
N ILE A 89 20.20 -21.22 13.25
CA ILE A 89 21.32 -20.93 14.13
C ILE A 89 21.71 -22.17 14.93
N GLY A 90 20.73 -22.91 15.47
CA GLY A 90 20.98 -24.16 16.21
C GLY A 90 21.69 -25.22 15.37
N ILE A 91 21.23 -25.43 14.12
CA ILE A 91 21.86 -26.36 13.17
C ILE A 91 23.29 -25.91 12.84
N MET A 92 23.50 -24.61 12.62
CA MET A 92 24.82 -24.06 12.30
C MET A 92 25.81 -24.25 13.46
N VAL A 93 25.39 -23.98 14.70
CA VAL A 93 26.22 -24.19 15.89
C VAL A 93 26.54 -25.68 16.08
N TYR A 94 25.54 -26.57 15.92
CA TYR A 94 25.75 -28.01 15.99
C TYR A 94 26.77 -28.49 14.95
N TYR A 95 26.65 -28.01 13.72
CA TYR A 95 27.59 -28.37 12.64
C TYR A 95 29.02 -27.94 12.94
N LEU A 96 29.22 -26.73 13.48
CA LEU A 96 30.54 -26.24 13.89
C LEU A 96 31.13 -27.04 15.06
N ALA A 97 30.30 -27.40 16.04
CA ALA A 97 30.73 -28.25 17.15
C ALA A 97 31.10 -29.67 16.66
N TYR A 98 30.32 -30.22 15.72
CA TYR A 98 30.61 -31.51 15.14
C TYR A 98 31.90 -31.48 14.30
N SER A 99 32.09 -30.47 13.45
CA SER A 99 33.27 -30.36 12.59
C SER A 99 34.56 -30.19 13.39
N THR A 100 34.53 -29.39 14.46
CA THR A 100 35.69 -29.23 15.36
C THR A 100 35.99 -30.52 16.12
N LYS A 101 34.97 -31.23 16.62
CA LYS A 101 35.17 -32.57 17.21
C LYS A 101 35.78 -33.54 16.20
N SER A 102 35.26 -33.60 14.98
CA SER A 102 35.78 -34.45 13.91
C SER A 102 37.22 -34.10 13.53
N ALA A 103 37.59 -32.82 13.53
CA ALA A 103 38.94 -32.36 13.24
C ALA A 103 39.96 -32.73 14.32
N ILE A 104 39.53 -32.82 15.59
CA ILE A 104 40.39 -33.21 16.73
C ILE A 104 40.53 -34.75 16.83
N GLN A 105 39.51 -35.50 16.39
CA GLN A 105 39.52 -36.96 16.40
C GLN A 105 40.15 -37.61 15.15
N ALA A 106 40.58 -36.80 14.17
CA ALA A 106 41.31 -37.23 12.97
C ALA A 106 42.82 -37.14 13.19
#